data_AF-A0A9N9R0H5-F1
#
_entry.id   AF-A0A9N9R0H5-F1
#
_cell.length_a   1.000
_cell.length_b   1.000
_cell.length_c   1.000
_cell.angle_alpha   90.00
_cell.angle_beta   90.00
_cell.angle_gamma   90.00
#
_symmetry.space_group_name_H-M   'P 1'
#
loop_
_entity.id
_entity.type
_entity.pdbx_description
1 polymer ?
#
loop_
_entity_poly.entity_id
_entity_poly.type
_entity_poly.pdbx_seq_one_letter_code
_entity_poly.pdbx_strand_id
1 'polypeptide(L)'
;MNAEVKNDFLRIKPICDVVMAGPTQESISNFVARVSALKKEVVQALQQYLLFPFITHIKSTEMEKKYELQSKLVDGMRTVLKKVTVNNYEMCINIETVLLQLVFDNSKPGMIADVPEELKYSVMKCLTDVMLNIDKSFRERLFKTQVPLVAQAVFVSVHIAKLEKMRALRLEAINCVMAHTMTHPKLMDDKYMVLERSLETCTVDMLASILPGVLAALQDVANATDNPGHACRVVCTGVPCINKIIF
;
A
#
# COMPACT_ATOMS: atom_id res chain seq x y z
N MET A 1 -4.35 -30.43 -0.81
CA MET A 1 -4.37 -29.45 0.30
C MET A 1 -3.94 -30.17 1.57
N ASN A 2 -2.93 -29.67 2.28
CA ASN A 2 -2.35 -30.36 3.44
C ASN A 2 -3.38 -30.48 4.58
N ALA A 3 -3.37 -31.56 5.37
CA ALA A 3 -4.38 -31.81 6.40
C ALA A 3 -4.47 -30.67 7.44
N GLU A 4 -3.32 -30.05 7.76
CA GLU A 4 -3.22 -28.87 8.62
C GLU A 4 -3.96 -27.66 8.04
N VAL A 5 -3.73 -27.34 6.75
CA VAL A 5 -4.40 -26.23 6.05
C VAL A 5 -5.92 -26.42 6.05
N LYS A 6 -6.39 -27.67 5.93
CA LYS A 6 -7.82 -27.97 5.97
C LYS A 6 -8.44 -27.75 7.36
N ASN A 7 -7.74 -28.11 8.43
CA ASN A 7 -8.22 -27.88 9.81
C ASN A 7 -8.23 -26.38 10.15
N ASP A 8 -7.15 -25.68 9.81
CA ASP A 8 -7.07 -24.23 10.03
C ASP A 8 -8.08 -23.45 9.17
N PHE A 9 -8.36 -23.92 7.94
CA PHE A 9 -9.42 -23.36 7.10
C PHE A 9 -10.79 -23.49 7.77
N LEU A 10 -11.14 -24.66 8.30
CA LEU A 10 -12.43 -24.87 8.99
C LEU A 10 -12.58 -23.96 10.22
N ARG A 11 -11.47 -23.60 10.87
CA ARG A 11 -11.46 -22.68 12.03
C ARG A 11 -11.60 -21.22 11.63
N ILE A 12 -10.92 -20.79 10.56
CA ILE A 12 -10.95 -19.38 10.13
C ILE A 12 -12.19 -19.04 9.31
N LYS A 13 -12.75 -20.02 8.60
CA LYS A 13 -13.95 -19.87 7.77
C LYS A 13 -15.12 -19.15 8.47
N PRO A 14 -15.63 -19.60 9.64
CA PRO A 14 -16.77 -18.93 10.27
C PRO A 14 -16.47 -17.48 10.64
N ILE A 15 -15.23 -17.15 10.99
CA ILE A 15 -14.82 -15.78 11.32
C ILE A 15 -14.81 -14.91 10.05
N CYS A 16 -14.30 -15.45 8.95
CA CYS A 16 -14.29 -14.78 7.65
C CYS A 16 -15.71 -14.56 7.12
N ASP A 17 -16.59 -15.56 7.28
CA ASP A 17 -18.00 -15.48 6.89
C ASP A 17 -18.75 -14.41 7.71
N VAL A 18 -18.44 -14.24 9.01
CA VAL A 18 -18.98 -13.15 9.84
C VAL A 18 -18.52 -11.79 9.33
N VAL A 19 -17.23 -11.62 9.00
CA VAL A 19 -16.71 -10.37 8.43
C VAL A 19 -17.41 -10.05 7.10
N MET A 20 -17.61 -11.06 6.25
CA MET A 20 -18.28 -10.92 4.95
C MET A 20 -19.77 -10.56 5.06
N ALA A 21 -20.47 -11.08 6.09
CA ALA A 21 -21.89 -10.81 6.29
C ALA A 21 -22.16 -9.36 6.76
N GLY A 22 -21.23 -8.78 7.52
CA GLY A 22 -21.38 -7.43 8.06
C GLY A 22 -20.23 -7.09 9.02
N PRO A 23 -19.23 -6.32 8.57
CA PRO A 23 -18.05 -6.08 9.38
C PRO A 23 -18.40 -5.17 10.56
N THR A 24 -18.09 -5.65 11.76
CA THR A 24 -18.06 -4.87 13.00
C THR A 24 -16.63 -4.77 13.52
N GLN A 25 -16.36 -3.79 14.40
CA GLN A 25 -15.05 -3.67 15.04
C GLN A 25 -14.63 -4.97 15.75
N GLU A 26 -15.56 -5.63 16.44
CA GLU A 26 -15.32 -6.91 17.10
C GLU A 26 -15.00 -8.03 16.10
N SER A 27 -15.77 -8.14 15.01
CA SER A 27 -15.53 -9.15 13.98
C SER A 27 -14.14 -9.01 13.34
N ILE A 28 -13.71 -7.77 13.09
CA ILE A 28 -12.39 -7.47 12.50
C ILE A 28 -11.29 -7.78 13.52
N SER A 29 -11.46 -7.38 14.78
CA SER A 29 -10.49 -7.69 15.85
C SER A 29 -10.33 -9.20 16.04
N ASN A 30 -11.43 -9.96 16.03
CA ASN A 30 -11.40 -11.41 16.11
C ASN A 30 -10.71 -12.03 14.90
N PHE A 31 -10.97 -11.53 13.68
CA PHE A 31 -10.27 -11.93 12.47
C PHE A 31 -8.76 -11.69 12.57
N VAL A 32 -8.36 -10.47 12.97
CA VAL A 32 -6.94 -10.10 13.11
C VAL A 32 -6.21 -10.99 14.11
N ALA A 33 -6.81 -11.23 15.28
CA ALA A 33 -6.23 -12.12 16.29
C ALA A 33 -6.02 -13.54 15.75
N ARG A 34 -7.00 -14.05 14.99
CA ARG A 34 -6.97 -15.41 14.45
C ARG A 34 -5.97 -15.55 13.31
N VAL A 35 -5.95 -14.63 12.36
CA VAL A 35 -4.94 -14.60 11.28
C VAL A 35 -3.53 -14.41 11.84
N SER A 36 -3.38 -13.62 12.90
CA SER A 36 -2.08 -13.42 13.57
C SER A 36 -1.53 -14.72 14.18
N ALA A 37 -2.40 -15.61 14.65
CA ALA A 37 -2.01 -16.92 15.18
C ALA A 37 -1.73 -17.99 14.11
N LEU A 38 -2.23 -17.81 12.88
CA LEU A 38 -2.01 -18.77 11.79
C LEU A 38 -0.56 -18.74 11.27
N LYS A 39 -0.06 -19.93 10.88
CA LYS A 39 1.22 -20.10 10.20
C LYS A 39 1.22 -19.39 8.84
N LYS A 40 2.38 -18.87 8.43
CA LYS A 40 2.54 -18.08 7.20
C LYS A 40 2.05 -18.83 5.96
N GLU A 41 2.34 -20.12 5.88
CA GLU A 41 2.02 -21.00 4.76
C GLU A 41 0.51 -21.19 4.60
N VAL A 42 -0.22 -21.23 5.71
CA VAL A 42 -1.69 -21.33 5.72
C VAL A 42 -2.30 -20.01 5.23
N VAL A 43 -1.80 -18.87 5.74
CA VAL A 43 -2.27 -17.54 5.30
C VAL A 43 -1.96 -17.33 3.82
N GLN A 44 -0.79 -17.77 3.33
CA GLN A 44 -0.40 -17.73 1.92
C GLN A 44 -1.38 -18.54 1.04
N ALA A 45 -1.72 -19.76 1.47
CA ALA A 45 -2.65 -20.63 0.73
C ALA A 45 -4.08 -20.07 0.70
N LEU A 46 -4.49 -19.35 1.75
CA LEU A 46 -5.84 -18.80 1.91
C LEU A 46 -5.94 -17.32 1.56
N GLN A 47 -4.89 -16.69 1.01
CA GLN A 47 -4.80 -15.23 0.87
C GLN A 47 -6.02 -14.61 0.17
N GLN A 48 -6.51 -15.22 -0.92
CA GLN A 48 -7.63 -14.68 -1.69
C GLN A 48 -8.92 -14.70 -0.86
N TYR A 49 -9.17 -15.82 -0.18
CA TYR A 49 -10.34 -15.97 0.69
C TYR A 49 -10.29 -15.00 1.88
N LEU A 50 -9.11 -14.80 2.47
CA LEU A 50 -8.93 -13.90 3.61
C LEU A 50 -9.02 -12.42 3.24
N LEU A 51 -8.60 -12.03 2.04
CA LEU A 51 -8.62 -10.64 1.56
C LEU A 51 -9.96 -10.24 0.94
N PHE A 52 -10.71 -11.20 0.39
CA PHE A 52 -11.95 -10.93 -0.35
C PHE A 52 -12.99 -10.13 0.44
N PRO A 53 -13.32 -10.43 1.71
CA PRO A 53 -14.30 -9.64 2.46
C PRO A 53 -13.90 -8.18 2.60
N PHE A 54 -12.61 -7.91 2.86
CA PHE A 54 -12.11 -6.55 3.02
C PHE A 54 -12.21 -5.76 1.72
N ILE A 55 -11.80 -6.35 0.59
CA ILE A 55 -11.90 -5.72 -0.72
C ILE A 55 -13.38 -5.40 -1.03
N THR A 56 -14.28 -6.35 -0.79
CA THR A 56 -15.72 -6.17 -1.03
C THR A 56 -16.31 -5.05 -0.19
N HIS A 57 -16.03 -5.02 1.12
CA HIS A 57 -16.60 -3.98 1.99
C HIS A 57 -16.00 -2.60 1.71
N ILE A 58 -14.69 -2.49 1.47
CA ILE A 58 -14.08 -1.19 1.17
C ILE A 58 -14.64 -0.61 -0.15
N LYS A 59 -14.92 -1.47 -1.14
CA LYS A 59 -15.54 -1.06 -2.41
C LYS A 59 -17.03 -0.74 -2.28
N SER A 60 -17.70 -1.21 -1.23
CA SER A 60 -19.14 -1.02 -1.04
C SER A 60 -19.47 0.41 -0.61
N THR A 61 -20.56 0.96 -1.16
CA THR A 61 -21.09 2.27 -0.76
C THR A 61 -21.65 2.26 0.67
N GLU A 62 -21.97 1.08 1.23
CA GLU A 62 -22.43 0.94 2.62
C GLU A 62 -21.39 1.37 3.66
N MET A 63 -20.13 1.45 3.24
CA MET A 63 -19.00 1.86 4.07
C MET A 63 -18.67 3.34 3.94
N GLU A 64 -19.36 4.08 3.06
CA GLU A 64 -19.17 5.51 2.91
C GLU A 64 -19.33 6.25 4.24
N LYS A 65 -18.37 7.14 4.53
CA LYS A 65 -18.32 7.98 5.74
C LYS A 65 -18.17 7.21 7.07
N LYS A 66 -18.13 5.88 7.06
CA LYS A 66 -17.81 5.06 8.24
C LYS A 66 -16.29 4.94 8.42
N TYR A 67 -15.61 6.09 8.51
CA TYR A 67 -14.15 6.18 8.42
C TYR A 67 -13.40 5.33 9.45
N GLU A 68 -13.89 5.26 10.69
CA GLU A 68 -13.27 4.41 11.72
C GLU A 68 -13.30 2.93 11.34
N LEU A 69 -14.46 2.44 10.86
CA LEU A 69 -14.61 1.06 10.44
C LEU A 69 -13.83 0.78 9.15
N GLN A 70 -13.76 1.74 8.22
CA GLN A 70 -12.88 1.66 7.04
C GLN A 70 -11.41 1.51 7.44
N SER A 71 -10.92 2.31 8.40
CA SER A 71 -9.56 2.20 8.93
C SER A 71 -9.30 0.81 9.51
N LYS A 72 -10.24 0.27 10.29
CA LYS A 72 -10.14 -1.10 10.84
C LYS A 72 -10.12 -2.16 9.75
N LEU A 73 -10.92 -2.02 8.70
CA LEU A 73 -10.90 -2.93 7.55
C LEU A 73 -9.53 -2.90 6.85
N VAL A 74 -8.99 -1.71 6.61
CA VAL A 74 -7.68 -1.54 5.97
C VAL A 74 -6.56 -2.15 6.83
N ASP A 75 -6.58 -1.93 8.15
CA ASP A 75 -5.64 -2.55 9.08
C ASP A 75 -5.80 -4.08 9.18
N GLY A 76 -7.03 -4.58 9.10
CA GLY A 76 -7.33 -6.01 9.03
C GLY A 76 -6.72 -6.65 7.78
N MET A 77 -6.95 -6.04 6.62
CA MET A 77 -6.37 -6.44 5.34
C MET A 77 -4.83 -6.46 5.40
N ARG A 78 -4.24 -5.42 5.99
CA ARG A 78 -2.79 -5.29 6.19
C ARG A 78 -2.20 -6.44 6.99
N THR A 79 -2.92 -6.97 7.97
CA THR A 79 -2.47 -8.12 8.79
C THR A 79 -2.24 -9.37 7.94
N VAL A 80 -3.08 -9.58 6.92
CA VAL A 80 -2.92 -10.67 5.95
C VAL A 80 -1.73 -10.37 5.03
N LEU A 81 -1.68 -9.16 4.45
CA LEU A 81 -0.68 -8.75 3.46
C LEU A 81 0.77 -8.85 3.97
N LYS A 82 1.00 -8.59 5.25
CA LYS A 82 2.32 -8.76 5.88
C LYS A 82 2.84 -10.19 5.92
N LYS A 83 1.93 -11.17 5.86
CA LYS A 83 2.26 -12.59 5.96
C LYS A 83 2.31 -13.28 4.60
N VAL A 84 1.84 -12.65 3.54
CA VAL A 84 1.73 -13.30 2.24
C VAL A 84 2.59 -12.62 1.22
N THR A 85 3.05 -13.37 0.22
CA THR A 85 3.47 -12.82 -1.06
C THR A 85 2.24 -12.77 -1.96
N VAL A 86 1.82 -11.57 -2.40
CA VAL A 86 0.64 -11.40 -3.25
C VAL A 86 0.91 -12.07 -4.60
N ASN A 87 0.24 -13.20 -4.83
CA ASN A 87 0.50 -14.07 -5.98
C ASN A 87 -0.66 -14.10 -6.99
N ASN A 88 -1.55 -13.11 -6.94
CA ASN A 88 -2.60 -12.91 -7.91
C ASN A 88 -2.56 -11.45 -8.39
N TYR A 89 -2.33 -11.27 -9.69
CA TYR A 89 -2.19 -9.96 -10.32
C TYR A 89 -3.46 -9.10 -10.23
N GLU A 90 -4.63 -9.70 -10.52
CA GLU A 90 -5.91 -8.98 -10.47
C GLU A 90 -6.24 -8.56 -9.04
N MET A 91 -5.96 -9.43 -8.07
CA MET A 91 -6.13 -9.10 -6.66
C MET A 91 -5.23 -7.92 -6.25
N CYS A 92 -3.98 -7.88 -6.72
CA CYS A 92 -3.09 -6.75 -6.48
C CYS A 92 -3.66 -5.44 -7.03
N ILE A 93 -4.09 -5.42 -8.29
CA ILE A 93 -4.71 -4.24 -8.91
C ILE A 93 -5.96 -3.81 -8.13
N ASN A 94 -6.80 -4.76 -7.75
CA ASN A 94 -8.03 -4.46 -7.02
C ASN A 94 -7.73 -3.84 -5.65
N ILE A 95 -6.74 -4.37 -4.92
CA ILE A 95 -6.34 -3.81 -3.62
C ILE A 95 -5.81 -2.39 -3.79
N GLU A 96 -4.86 -2.17 -4.71
CA GLU A 96 -4.32 -0.85 -5.02
C GLU A 96 -5.44 0.15 -5.38
N THR A 97 -6.31 -0.24 -6.31
CA THR A 97 -7.42 0.60 -6.78
C THR A 97 -8.36 1.00 -5.65
N VAL A 98 -8.81 0.03 -4.86
CA VAL A 98 -9.79 0.24 -3.79
C VAL A 98 -9.19 1.06 -2.65
N LEU A 99 -7.90 0.86 -2.33
CA LEU A 99 -7.18 1.67 -1.35
C LEU A 99 -7.02 3.12 -1.83
N LEU A 100 -6.66 3.34 -3.10
CA LEU A 100 -6.52 4.68 -3.65
C LEU A 100 -7.86 5.42 -3.69
N GLN A 101 -8.96 4.74 -4.01
CA GLN A 101 -10.30 5.34 -3.99
C GLN A 101 -10.70 5.93 -2.62
N LEU A 102 -10.14 5.44 -1.51
CA LEU A 102 -10.42 6.00 -0.18
C LEU A 102 -9.72 7.35 0.08
N VAL A 103 -8.61 7.61 -0.61
CA VAL A 103 -7.72 8.74 -0.32
C VAL A 103 -7.57 9.70 -1.49
N PHE A 104 -8.13 9.35 -2.66
CA PHE A 104 -8.05 10.11 -3.89
C PHE A 104 -9.41 10.70 -4.25
N ASP A 105 -9.42 11.98 -4.62
CA ASP A 105 -10.62 12.69 -5.06
C ASP A 105 -10.30 13.56 -6.27
N ASN A 106 -10.75 13.13 -7.46
CA ASN A 106 -10.56 13.84 -8.72
C ASN A 106 -11.20 15.25 -8.73
N SER A 107 -12.16 15.52 -7.84
CA SER A 107 -12.87 16.79 -7.80
C SER A 107 -12.16 17.86 -6.94
N LYS A 108 -11.04 17.54 -6.29
CA LYS A 108 -10.35 18.44 -5.36
C LYS A 108 -8.94 18.87 -5.83
N PRO A 109 -8.51 20.10 -5.48
CA PRO A 109 -7.13 20.53 -5.69
C PRO A 109 -6.13 19.59 -4.99
N GLY A 110 -5.09 19.15 -5.70
CA GLY A 110 -4.12 18.16 -5.18
C GLY A 110 -4.64 16.72 -5.13
N MET A 111 -5.88 16.49 -5.58
CA MET A 111 -6.53 15.19 -5.71
C MET A 111 -6.56 14.33 -4.43
N ILE A 112 -6.52 14.94 -3.24
CA ILE A 112 -6.64 14.24 -1.96
C ILE A 112 -8.09 14.29 -1.47
N ALA A 113 -8.63 13.13 -1.06
CA ALA A 113 -9.93 13.05 -0.42
C ALA A 113 -9.93 13.73 0.97
N ASP A 114 -11.05 14.37 1.29
CA ASP A 114 -11.27 14.98 2.60
C ASP A 114 -11.82 13.94 3.57
N VAL A 115 -10.91 13.06 3.99
CA VAL A 115 -11.16 11.98 4.95
C VAL A 115 -10.20 12.13 6.13
N PRO A 116 -10.54 11.57 7.32
CA PRO A 116 -9.68 11.68 8.50
C PRO A 116 -8.26 11.19 8.26
N GLU A 117 -7.28 11.88 8.85
CA GLU A 117 -5.85 11.55 8.72
C GLU A 117 -5.52 10.12 9.18
N GLU A 118 -6.29 9.56 10.12
CA GLU A 118 -6.15 8.17 10.58
C GLU A 118 -6.47 7.14 9.49
N LEU A 119 -7.48 7.42 8.66
CA LEU A 119 -7.82 6.57 7.52
C LEU A 119 -6.72 6.64 6.46
N LYS A 120 -6.29 7.86 6.12
CA LYS A 120 -5.16 8.08 5.20
C LYS A 120 -3.92 7.32 5.67
N TYR A 121 -3.64 7.37 6.97
CA TYR A 121 -2.51 6.67 7.57
C TYR A 121 -2.61 5.16 7.40
N SER A 122 -3.76 4.58 7.72
CA SER A 122 -4.01 3.15 7.54
C SER A 122 -3.84 2.74 6.07
N VAL A 123 -4.35 3.54 5.14
CA VAL A 123 -4.23 3.32 3.69
C VAL A 123 -2.77 3.37 3.23
N MET A 124 -1.99 4.38 3.62
CA MET A 124 -0.57 4.50 3.23
C MET A 124 0.24 3.30 3.72
N LYS A 125 0.00 2.80 4.94
CA LYS A 125 0.65 1.59 5.47
C LYS A 125 0.29 0.36 4.66
N CYS A 126 -0.97 0.25 4.26
CA CYS A 126 -1.48 -0.91 3.55
C CYS A 126 -0.91 -0.96 2.13
N LEU A 127 -0.97 0.16 1.40
CA LEU A 127 -0.35 0.32 0.08
C LEU A 127 1.15 -0.02 0.11
N THR A 128 1.86 0.48 1.12
CA THR A 128 3.29 0.13 1.33
C THR A 128 3.48 -1.37 1.50
N ASP A 129 2.70 -2.03 2.36
CA ASP A 129 2.83 -3.48 2.59
C ASP A 129 2.40 -4.32 1.38
N VAL A 130 1.43 -3.89 0.56
CA VAL A 130 1.10 -4.54 -0.72
C VAL A 130 2.31 -4.51 -1.64
N MET A 131 2.86 -3.32 -1.88
CA MET A 131 3.96 -3.15 -2.80
C MET A 131 5.24 -3.83 -2.32
N LEU A 132 5.48 -3.92 -1.01
CA LEU A 132 6.65 -4.64 -0.49
C LEU A 132 6.52 -6.16 -0.62
N ASN A 133 5.30 -6.70 -0.59
CA ASN A 133 5.06 -8.14 -0.58
C ASN A 133 4.48 -8.70 -1.89
N ILE A 134 4.40 -7.90 -2.95
CA ILE A 134 3.99 -8.40 -4.27
C ILE A 134 5.04 -9.35 -4.88
N ASP A 135 4.58 -10.36 -5.62
CA ASP A 135 5.47 -11.18 -6.44
C ASP A 135 6.23 -10.34 -7.48
N LYS A 136 7.49 -10.70 -7.72
CA LYS A 136 8.39 -10.01 -8.65
C LYS A 136 7.80 -9.86 -10.05
N SER A 137 7.23 -10.94 -10.59
CA SER A 137 6.67 -10.95 -11.95
C SER A 137 5.46 -10.02 -12.07
N PHE A 138 4.66 -9.92 -11.00
CA PHE A 138 3.52 -9.01 -10.95
C PHE A 138 3.93 -7.56 -10.75
N ARG A 139 5.02 -7.29 -10.01
CA ARG A 139 5.57 -5.94 -9.93
C ARG A 139 6.03 -5.44 -11.29
N GLU A 140 6.78 -6.28 -12.02
CA GLU A 140 7.21 -5.96 -13.38
C GLU A 140 6.02 -5.67 -14.29
N ARG A 141 5.01 -6.55 -14.26
CA ARG A 141 3.79 -6.35 -15.03
C ARG A 141 3.06 -5.06 -14.65
N LEU A 142 2.93 -4.77 -13.36
CA LEU A 142 2.30 -3.56 -12.84
C LEU A 142 2.99 -2.30 -13.39
N PHE A 143 4.32 -2.27 -13.35
CA PHE A 143 5.10 -1.13 -13.83
C PHE A 143 5.07 -0.97 -15.35
N LYS A 144 4.84 -2.05 -16.11
CA LYS A 144 4.70 -1.97 -17.57
C LYS A 144 3.29 -1.59 -18.02
N THR A 145 2.26 -2.13 -17.37
CA THR A 145 0.88 -2.07 -17.89
C THR A 145 -0.06 -1.18 -17.09
N GLN A 146 0.29 -0.82 -15.85
CA GLN A 146 -0.55 -0.03 -14.94
C GLN A 146 0.21 1.21 -14.43
N VAL A 147 1.03 1.83 -15.29
CA VAL A 147 1.74 3.08 -14.99
C VAL A 147 0.81 4.16 -14.42
N PRO A 148 -0.41 4.40 -14.95
CA PRO A 148 -1.30 5.42 -14.39
C PRO A 148 -1.70 5.14 -12.94
N LEU A 149 -1.93 3.86 -12.57
CA LEU A 149 -2.30 3.48 -11.21
C LEU A 149 -1.12 3.71 -10.24
N VAL A 150 0.08 3.32 -10.65
CA VAL A 150 1.30 3.55 -9.86
C VAL A 150 1.59 5.06 -9.74
N ALA A 151 1.42 5.80 -10.84
CA ALA A 151 1.56 7.26 -10.86
C ALA A 151 0.59 7.93 -9.88
N GLN A 152 -0.66 7.50 -9.87
CA GLN A 152 -1.68 7.98 -8.95
C GLN A 152 -1.30 7.70 -7.50
N ALA A 153 -0.84 6.49 -7.18
CA ALA A 153 -0.38 6.14 -5.84
C ALA A 153 0.79 7.02 -5.37
N VAL A 154 1.78 7.23 -6.23
CA VAL A 154 2.92 8.12 -5.95
C VAL A 154 2.44 9.55 -5.77
N PHE A 155 1.61 10.07 -6.69
CA PHE A 155 1.10 11.44 -6.65
C PHE A 155 0.34 11.73 -5.35
N VAL A 156 -0.61 10.87 -4.98
CA VAL A 156 -1.38 11.02 -3.73
C VAL A 156 -0.47 10.97 -2.52
N SER A 157 0.47 10.02 -2.48
CA SER A 157 1.38 9.87 -1.35
C SER A 157 2.28 11.10 -1.17
N VAL A 158 2.78 11.70 -2.26
CA VAL A 158 3.58 12.93 -2.16
C VAL A 158 2.73 14.11 -1.67
N HIS A 159 1.50 14.26 -2.16
CA HIS A 159 0.62 15.33 -1.72
C HIS A 159 0.22 15.18 -0.25
N ILE A 160 -0.05 13.95 0.20
CA ILE A 160 -0.28 13.64 1.63
C ILE A 160 0.96 14.01 2.47
N ALA A 161 2.16 13.66 2.00
CA ALA A 161 3.41 14.02 2.69
C ALA A 161 3.64 15.55 2.77
N LYS A 162 3.07 16.32 1.83
CA LYS A 162 3.17 17.77 1.76
C LYS A 162 2.11 18.49 2.61
N LEU A 163 0.85 18.09 2.49
CA LEU A 163 -0.31 18.88 2.94
C LEU A 163 -0.82 18.49 4.33
N GLU A 164 -0.62 17.24 4.77
CA GLU A 164 -1.20 16.75 6.03
C GLU A 164 -0.41 17.18 7.26
N LYS A 165 -1.08 17.25 8.42
CA LYS A 165 -0.46 17.73 9.67
C LYS A 165 0.16 16.61 10.48
N MET A 166 -0.44 15.42 10.53
CA MET A 166 0.08 14.30 11.32
C MET A 166 1.43 13.85 10.78
N ARG A 167 2.46 14.04 11.61
CA ARG A 167 3.83 13.63 11.30
C ARG A 167 3.94 12.15 10.91
N ALA A 168 3.24 11.27 11.62
CA ALA A 168 3.25 9.84 11.33
C ALA A 168 2.68 9.53 9.93
N LEU A 169 1.64 10.24 9.50
CA LEU A 169 1.06 10.12 8.15
C LEU A 169 2.04 10.55 7.08
N ARG A 170 2.68 11.71 7.27
CA ARG A 170 3.66 12.22 6.30
C ARG A 170 4.83 11.26 6.10
N LEU A 171 5.37 10.70 7.18
CA LEU A 171 6.45 9.70 7.11
C LEU A 171 6.00 8.43 6.38
N GLU A 172 4.78 7.98 6.64
CA GLU A 172 4.26 6.77 6.02
C GLU A 172 3.93 6.98 4.54
N ALA A 173 3.47 8.17 4.17
CA ALA A 173 3.27 8.53 2.77
C ALA A 173 4.61 8.53 2.01
N ILE A 174 5.71 8.97 2.62
CA ILE A 174 7.05 8.82 2.04
C ILE A 174 7.44 7.33 1.91
N ASN A 175 7.14 6.49 2.91
CA ASN A 175 7.36 5.03 2.79
C ASN A 175 6.56 4.43 1.62
N CYS A 176 5.34 4.91 1.40
CA CYS A 176 4.49 4.50 0.30
C CYS A 176 5.13 4.90 -1.04
N VAL A 177 5.57 6.15 -1.20
CA VAL A 177 6.34 6.61 -2.38
C VAL A 177 7.55 5.70 -2.61
N MET A 178 8.32 5.41 -1.55
CA MET A 178 9.49 4.55 -1.66
C MET A 178 9.17 3.15 -2.16
N ALA A 179 8.09 2.55 -1.67
CA ALA A 179 7.68 1.20 -2.08
C ALA A 179 7.24 1.17 -3.55
N HIS A 180 6.49 2.18 -3.99
CA HIS A 180 6.01 2.29 -5.38
C HIS A 180 7.10 2.66 -6.38
N THR A 181 8.19 3.29 -5.92
CA THR A 181 9.32 3.71 -6.76
C THR A 181 10.54 2.79 -6.66
N MET A 182 10.42 1.65 -5.97
CA MET A 182 11.55 0.73 -5.70
C MET A 182 12.73 1.41 -5.01
N THR A 183 12.45 2.40 -4.17
CA THR A 183 13.46 3.10 -3.34
C THR A 183 13.33 2.82 -1.86
N HIS A 184 12.48 1.86 -1.49
CA HIS A 184 12.34 1.45 -0.10
C HIS A 184 13.56 0.63 0.36
N PRO A 185 14.07 0.84 1.60
CA PRO A 185 15.25 0.12 2.12
C PRO A 185 15.15 -1.41 2.03
N LYS A 186 13.95 -1.98 2.18
CA LYS A 186 13.71 -3.43 2.02
C LYS A 186 13.89 -3.96 0.59
N LEU A 187 13.95 -3.08 -0.41
CA LEU A 187 14.07 -3.40 -1.83
C LEU A 187 15.45 -3.04 -2.39
N MET A 188 16.32 -2.48 -1.53
CA MET A 188 17.64 -1.98 -1.88
C MET A 188 18.73 -2.75 -1.13
N ASP A 189 19.92 -2.79 -1.71
CA ASP A 189 21.13 -3.21 -1.00
C ASP A 189 21.78 -2.04 -0.24
N ASP A 190 22.88 -2.32 0.46
CA ASP A 190 23.66 -1.34 1.23
C ASP A 190 24.29 -0.23 0.34
N LYS A 191 24.26 -0.40 -0.98
CA LYS A 191 24.75 0.56 -1.98
C LYS A 191 23.61 1.36 -2.63
N TYR A 192 22.39 1.26 -2.09
CA TYR A 192 21.19 1.89 -2.64
C TYR A 192 20.81 1.42 -4.06
N MET A 193 21.29 0.24 -4.47
CA MET A 193 20.91 -0.39 -5.72
C MET A 193 19.69 -1.29 -5.51
N VAL A 194 18.84 -1.42 -6.53
CA VAL A 194 17.69 -2.33 -6.46
C VAL A 194 18.20 -3.77 -6.37
N LEU A 195 17.75 -4.51 -5.35
CA LEU A 195 18.14 -5.92 -5.16
C LEU A 195 17.83 -6.76 -6.40
N GLU A 196 16.70 -6.47 -7.02
CA GLU A 196 16.20 -7.15 -8.23
C GLU A 196 16.58 -6.36 -9.50
N ARG A 197 17.82 -6.54 -9.97
CA ARG A 197 18.34 -5.81 -11.15
C ARG A 197 17.50 -5.96 -12.42
N SER A 198 16.78 -7.07 -12.58
CA SER A 198 15.87 -7.24 -13.73
C SER A 198 14.67 -6.29 -13.73
N LEU A 199 14.32 -5.70 -12.57
CA LEU A 199 13.25 -4.71 -12.45
C LEU A 199 13.74 -3.27 -12.62
N GLU A 200 15.05 -3.05 -12.70
CA GLU A 200 15.66 -1.73 -12.74
C GLU A 200 15.18 -0.93 -13.95
N THR A 201 15.36 -1.46 -15.17
CA THR A 201 14.91 -0.81 -16.41
C THR A 201 13.42 -0.47 -16.38
N CYS A 202 12.59 -1.42 -15.96
CA CYS A 202 11.14 -1.23 -15.88
C CYS A 202 10.75 -0.15 -14.86
N THR A 203 11.50 -0.04 -13.77
CA THR A 203 11.30 1.00 -12.76
C THR A 203 11.68 2.36 -13.34
N VAL A 204 12.82 2.45 -14.03
CA VAL A 204 13.29 3.68 -14.66
C VAL A 204 12.30 4.19 -15.70
N ASP A 205 11.79 3.31 -16.57
CA ASP A 205 10.79 3.66 -17.59
C ASP A 205 9.49 4.20 -16.96
N MET A 206 9.01 3.52 -15.91
CA MET A 206 7.83 3.95 -15.13
C MET A 206 8.09 5.30 -14.46
N LEU A 207 9.25 5.48 -13.81
CA LEU A 207 9.64 6.71 -13.14
C LEU A 207 9.75 7.87 -14.14
N ALA A 208 10.40 7.66 -15.27
CA ALA A 208 10.55 8.66 -16.33
C ALA A 208 9.19 9.19 -16.81
N SER A 209 8.16 8.35 -16.78
CA SER A 209 6.79 8.71 -17.16
C SER A 209 6.07 9.60 -16.13
N ILE A 210 6.51 9.61 -14.86
CA ILE A 210 5.84 10.30 -13.75
C ILE A 210 6.68 11.44 -13.12
N LEU A 211 7.96 11.52 -13.49
CA LEU A 211 8.98 12.28 -12.78
C LEU A 211 8.75 13.79 -12.66
N PRO A 212 8.33 14.53 -13.72
CA PRO A 212 8.27 15.98 -13.66
C PRO A 212 7.33 16.49 -12.54
N GLY A 213 6.19 15.83 -12.35
CA GLY A 213 5.23 16.19 -11.29
C GLY A 213 5.65 15.71 -9.90
N VAL A 214 6.27 14.54 -9.82
CA VAL A 214 6.67 13.92 -8.54
C VAL A 214 7.88 14.64 -7.92
N LEU A 215 8.88 15.01 -8.73
CA LEU A 215 10.07 15.71 -8.22
C LEU A 215 9.78 17.11 -7.72
N ALA A 216 8.92 17.87 -8.40
CA ALA A 216 8.52 19.21 -7.94
C ALA A 216 7.85 19.13 -6.56
N ALA A 217 6.93 18.17 -6.39
CA ALA A 217 6.24 17.99 -5.13
C ALA A 217 7.15 17.43 -4.02
N LEU A 218 8.09 16.55 -4.33
CA LEU A 218 9.12 16.09 -3.39
C LEU A 218 10.08 17.23 -2.99
N GLN A 219 10.51 18.06 -3.93
CA GLN A 219 11.36 19.23 -3.67
C GLN A 219 10.68 20.18 -2.67
N ASP A 220 9.37 20.42 -2.82
CA ASP A 220 8.60 21.23 -1.88
C ASP A 220 8.57 20.61 -0.46
N VAL A 221 8.44 19.29 -0.35
CA VAL A 221 8.49 18.60 0.95
C VAL A 221 9.88 18.69 1.57
N ALA A 222 10.95 18.61 0.76
CA ALA A 222 12.32 18.73 1.24
C ALA A 222 12.66 20.16 1.72
N ASN A 223 12.11 21.18 1.05
CA ASN A 223 12.34 22.58 1.37
C ASN A 223 11.40 23.13 2.47
N ALA A 224 10.47 22.32 2.98
CA ALA A 224 9.60 22.72 4.07
C ALA A 224 10.42 22.97 5.36
N THR A 225 10.55 24.25 5.73
CA THR A 225 11.33 24.75 6.88
C THR A 225 10.87 24.18 8.23
N ASP A 226 9.63 23.71 8.28
CA ASP A 226 8.94 23.37 9.51
C ASP A 226 9.20 21.91 9.93
N ASN A 227 9.97 21.14 9.14
CA ASN A 227 10.08 19.70 9.34
C ASN A 227 11.38 19.03 8.84
N PRO A 228 12.55 19.34 9.43
CA PRO A 228 13.87 18.92 8.94
C PRO A 228 14.07 17.38 8.89
N GLY A 229 13.35 16.60 9.70
CA GLY A 229 13.43 15.13 9.66
C GLY A 229 12.81 14.48 8.42
N HIS A 230 11.89 15.17 7.73
CA HIS A 230 11.33 14.68 6.47
C HIS A 230 12.22 15.05 5.29
N ALA A 231 12.92 16.19 5.35
CA ALA A 231 13.91 16.57 4.36
C ALA A 231 14.97 15.47 4.17
N CYS A 232 15.47 14.87 5.26
CA CYS A 232 16.44 13.78 5.19
C CYS A 232 15.87 12.52 4.48
N ARG A 233 14.63 12.11 4.81
CA ARG A 233 13.98 10.98 4.11
C ARG A 233 13.65 11.30 2.65
N VAL A 234 13.21 12.51 2.35
CA VAL A 234 12.88 12.93 0.98
C VAL A 234 14.14 13.01 0.12
N VAL A 235 15.25 13.50 0.66
CA VAL A 235 16.57 13.44 -0.02
C VAL A 235 16.98 11.98 -0.27
N CYS A 236 16.79 11.08 0.71
CA CYS A 236 17.02 9.65 0.52
C CYS A 236 16.06 8.99 -0.50
N THR A 237 14.91 9.58 -0.82
CA THR A 237 14.02 9.08 -1.90
C THR A 237 14.29 9.71 -3.26
N GLY A 238 14.50 11.03 -3.29
CA GLY A 238 14.65 11.82 -4.50
C GLY A 238 16.01 11.60 -5.14
N VAL A 239 17.08 11.50 -4.34
CA VAL A 239 18.44 11.29 -4.86
C VAL A 239 18.58 9.93 -5.55
N PRO A 240 18.13 8.79 -4.99
CA PRO A 240 18.16 7.52 -5.71
C PRO A 240 17.22 7.49 -6.93
N CYS A 241 16.04 8.12 -6.87
CA CYS A 241 15.15 8.23 -8.05
C CYS A 241 15.80 9.02 -9.19
N ILE A 242 16.48 10.14 -8.89
CA ILE A 242 17.18 10.97 -9.88
C ILE A 242 18.43 10.25 -10.40
N ASN A 243 19.21 9.62 -9.51
CA ASN A 243 20.43 8.91 -9.88
C ASN A 243 20.14 7.77 -10.88
N LYS A 244 19.02 7.07 -10.72
CA LYS A 244 18.58 5.97 -11.60
C LYS A 244 18.12 6.40 -13.00
N ILE A 245 17.85 7.68 -13.23
CA ILE A 245 17.34 8.19 -14.51
C ILE A 245 18.44 8.87 -15.31
N ILE A 246 19.42 9.44 -14.61
CA ILE A 246 20.55 10.15 -15.21
C ILE A 246 21.71 9.19 -15.51
N PHE A 247 21.85 8.09 -14.77
CA PHE A 247 22.91 7.08 -14.92
C PHE A 247 22.32 5.68 -15.05
#